data_AF-A0A2A4AG37-F1
#
_entry.id   AF-A0A2A4AG37-F1
#
_cell.length_a   1.000
_cell.length_b   1.000
_cell.length_c   1.000
_cell.angle_alpha   90.00
_cell.angle_beta   90.00
_cell.angle_gamma   90.00
#
_symmetry.space_group_name_H-M   'P 1'
#
loop_
_entity.id
_entity.type
_entity.pdbx_description
1 polymer ?
#
loop_
_entity_poly.entity_id
_entity_poly.type
_entity_poly.pdbx_seq_one_letter_code
_entity_poly.pdbx_strand_id
1 'polypeptide(L)'
;MRRVSCCRKARKSREKIAQKFNLVEPEAQAIIVLGAAQYDGRPSCILQARLDEARRIAVATPGVPIVTVGGKLPGDRFTEAEVGAKYLRGHATVLPVPEGNDTVESLRAIRRRHGFERVIIVTDPLHRLRAWLIARDEGFAARVVGAAGYPTPTFAPPWWRYLAHELGGLVVFGARKVLGEELAEHLRSGLHRFEGLIRPTRRARHEEIRNKAGR
;
A
#
# COMPACT_ATOMS: atom_id res chain seq x y z
N MET A 1 -19.97 -21.48 -34.65
CA MET A 1 -18.53 -21.14 -34.45
C MET A 1 -18.19 -19.64 -34.29
N ARG A 2 -19.14 -18.72 -34.01
CA ARG A 2 -18.85 -17.25 -33.98
C ARG A 2 -18.45 -16.64 -32.61
N ARG A 3 -18.55 -17.37 -31.49
CA ARG A 3 -18.28 -16.82 -30.13
C ARG A 3 -16.79 -16.63 -29.81
N VAL A 4 -15.89 -17.40 -30.41
CA VAL A 4 -14.44 -17.37 -30.10
C VAL A 4 -13.76 -16.10 -30.64
N SER A 5 -14.25 -15.56 -31.77
CA SER A 5 -13.68 -14.39 -32.45
C SER A 5 -13.89 -13.08 -31.68
N CYS A 6 -15.06 -12.89 -31.06
CA CYS A 6 -15.38 -11.70 -30.26
C CYS A 6 -14.52 -11.63 -28.98
N CYS A 7 -14.33 -12.76 -28.30
CA CYS A 7 -13.50 -12.85 -27.09
C CYS A 7 -12.02 -12.54 -27.39
N ARG A 8 -11.48 -13.00 -28.54
CA ARG A 8 -10.12 -12.68 -28.99
C ARG A 8 -9.93 -11.21 -29.34
N LYS A 9 -10.92 -10.57 -29.99
CA LYS A 9 -10.87 -9.12 -30.29
C LYS A 9 -10.91 -8.26 -29.03
N ALA A 10 -11.77 -8.60 -28.06
CA ALA A 10 -11.83 -7.91 -26.78
C ALA A 10 -10.53 -8.04 -25.98
N ARG A 11 -9.93 -9.24 -25.99
CA ARG A 11 -8.63 -9.49 -25.35
C ARG A 11 -7.49 -8.68 -25.98
N LYS A 12 -7.36 -8.68 -27.31
CA LYS A 12 -6.33 -7.88 -28.01
C LYS A 12 -6.48 -6.37 -27.81
N SER A 13 -7.72 -5.88 -27.73
CA SER A 13 -7.98 -4.46 -27.46
C SER A 13 -7.61 -4.07 -26.03
N ARG A 14 -7.88 -4.95 -25.06
CA ARG A 14 -7.47 -4.79 -23.65
C ARG A 14 -5.96 -4.87 -23.48
N GLU A 15 -5.30 -5.81 -24.15
CA GLU A 15 -3.83 -5.94 -24.19
C GLU A 15 -3.18 -4.68 -24.77
N LYS A 16 -3.73 -4.10 -25.85
CA LYS A 16 -3.25 -2.83 -26.43
C LYS A 16 -3.44 -1.63 -25.50
N ILE A 17 -4.56 -1.52 -24.80
CA ILE A 17 -4.78 -0.45 -23.81
C ILE A 17 -3.81 -0.62 -22.63
N ALA A 18 -3.64 -1.85 -22.14
CA ALA A 18 -2.74 -2.17 -21.03
C ALA A 18 -1.27 -1.90 -21.39
N GLN A 19 -0.84 -2.21 -22.62
CA GLN A 19 0.48 -1.83 -23.16
C GLN A 19 0.64 -0.32 -23.32
N LYS A 20 -0.36 0.38 -23.88
CA LYS A 20 -0.31 1.82 -24.15
C LYS A 20 -0.15 2.67 -22.88
N PHE A 21 -0.60 2.18 -21.72
CA PHE A 21 -0.42 2.82 -20.42
C PHE A 21 0.73 2.23 -19.58
N ASN A 22 1.57 1.39 -20.18
CA ASN A 22 2.65 0.69 -19.49
C ASN A 22 2.13 -0.11 -18.25
N LEU A 23 0.87 -0.57 -18.24
CA LEU A 23 0.20 -1.18 -17.08
C LEU A 23 0.46 -2.68 -16.96
N VAL A 24 0.93 -3.31 -18.04
CA VAL A 24 1.34 -4.72 -18.02
C VAL A 24 2.80 -4.76 -17.60
N GLU A 25 3.04 -5.07 -16.33
CA GLU A 25 4.29 -5.72 -15.94
C GLU A 25 4.06 -7.21 -16.25
N PRO A 26 4.55 -7.74 -17.39
CA PRO A 26 4.18 -9.08 -17.88
C PRO A 26 4.53 -10.22 -16.92
N GLU A 27 5.20 -9.93 -15.81
CA GLU A 27 5.62 -10.87 -14.79
C GLU A 27 5.18 -10.51 -13.37
N ALA A 28 4.25 -9.55 -13.19
CA ALA A 28 3.75 -9.25 -11.86
C ALA A 28 3.01 -10.46 -11.27
N GLN A 29 3.47 -10.92 -10.10
CA GLN A 29 2.92 -12.06 -9.37
C GLN A 29 1.75 -11.65 -8.48
N ALA A 30 1.68 -10.37 -8.08
CA ALA A 30 0.62 -9.82 -7.26
C ALA A 30 0.45 -8.31 -7.43
N ILE A 31 -0.77 -7.83 -7.18
CA ILE A 31 -1.10 -6.42 -7.00
C ILE A 31 -1.30 -6.18 -5.50
N ILE A 32 -0.33 -5.58 -4.82
CA ILE A 32 -0.38 -5.27 -3.39
C ILE A 32 -1.06 -3.92 -3.17
N VAL A 33 -2.10 -3.87 -2.35
CA VAL A 33 -2.78 -2.64 -1.95
C VAL A 33 -2.35 -2.26 -0.55
N LEU A 34 -1.54 -1.21 -0.41
CA LEU A 34 -1.09 -0.75 0.90
C LEU A 34 -2.26 -0.23 1.74
N GLY A 35 -2.20 -0.50 3.04
CA GLY A 35 -3.14 -0.04 4.05
C GLY A 35 -3.17 1.48 4.25
N ALA A 36 -4.28 2.00 4.76
CA ALA A 36 -4.47 3.42 5.04
C ALA A 36 -5.30 3.65 6.31
N ALA A 37 -6.62 3.49 6.21
CA ALA A 37 -7.56 3.52 7.33
C ALA A 37 -8.86 2.79 6.93
N GLN A 38 -9.50 2.16 7.92
CA GLN A 38 -10.86 1.62 7.83
C GLN A 38 -11.70 2.16 8.99
N TYR A 39 -13.01 2.26 8.78
CA TYR A 39 -13.99 2.71 9.76
C TYR A 39 -15.00 1.59 9.99
N ASP A 40 -14.73 0.77 11.00
CA ASP A 40 -15.61 -0.29 11.48
C ASP A 40 -16.14 -1.21 10.36
N GLY A 41 -15.23 -1.72 9.54
CA GLY A 41 -15.55 -2.62 8.45
C GLY A 41 -15.83 -1.93 7.11
N ARG A 42 -15.71 -0.60 7.04
CA ARG A 42 -15.82 0.20 5.81
C ARG A 42 -14.47 0.81 5.44
N PRO A 43 -14.02 0.75 4.17
CA PRO A 43 -12.78 1.42 3.80
C PRO A 43 -12.93 2.94 3.93
N SER A 44 -11.89 3.63 4.38
CA SER A 44 -11.83 5.09 4.26
C SER A 44 -11.81 5.50 2.78
N CYS A 45 -12.08 6.77 2.48
CA CYS A 45 -11.99 7.30 1.11
C CYS A 45 -10.61 7.08 0.46
N ILE A 46 -9.54 7.14 1.25
CA ILE A 46 -8.17 6.86 0.79
C ILE A 46 -8.00 5.37 0.48
N LEU A 47 -8.40 4.48 1.40
CA LEU A 47 -8.31 3.04 1.18
C LEU A 47 -9.17 2.61 -0.03
N GLN A 48 -10.38 3.17 -0.15
CA GLN A 48 -11.27 2.92 -1.27
C GLN A 48 -10.63 3.33 -2.61
N ALA A 49 -10.02 4.52 -2.69
CA ALA A 49 -9.33 4.96 -3.91
C ALA A 49 -8.21 3.99 -4.33
N ARG A 50 -7.47 3.42 -3.38
CA ARG A 50 -6.43 2.42 -3.66
C ARG A 50 -7.04 1.09 -4.12
N LEU A 51 -8.14 0.65 -3.51
CA LEU A 51 -8.84 -0.57 -3.93
C LEU A 51 -9.44 -0.44 -5.33
N ASP A 52 -10.01 0.71 -5.67
CA ASP A 52 -10.54 1.01 -6.99
C ASP A 52 -9.42 1.02 -8.06
N GLU A 53 -8.27 1.60 -7.73
CA GLU A 53 -7.10 1.59 -8.62
C GLU A 53 -6.55 0.17 -8.80
N ALA A 54 -6.49 -0.64 -7.74
CA ALA A 54 -6.07 -2.04 -7.82
C ALA A 54 -7.00 -2.86 -8.70
N ARG A 55 -8.33 -2.64 -8.58
CA ARG A 55 -9.33 -3.25 -9.46
C ARG A 55 -9.11 -2.85 -10.92
N ARG A 56 -8.82 -1.57 -11.19
CA ARG A 56 -8.53 -1.07 -12.54
C ARG A 56 -7.30 -1.77 -13.15
N ILE A 57 -6.25 -1.96 -12.35
CA ILE A 57 -5.03 -2.66 -12.77
C ILE A 57 -5.32 -4.15 -13.01
N ALA A 58 -6.07 -4.81 -12.13
CA ALA A 58 -6.40 -6.23 -12.26
C ALA A 58 -7.15 -6.56 -13.56
N VAL A 59 -7.97 -5.64 -14.07
CA VAL A 59 -8.62 -5.78 -15.39
C VAL A 59 -7.59 -5.80 -16.53
N ALA A 60 -6.48 -5.06 -16.39
CA ALA A 60 -5.39 -4.98 -17.35
C ALA A 60 -4.35 -6.10 -17.21
N THR A 61 -4.33 -6.78 -16.05
CA THR A 61 -3.43 -7.91 -15.73
C THR A 61 -4.21 -9.17 -15.31
N PRO A 62 -4.93 -9.84 -16.24
CA PRO A 62 -5.78 -10.98 -15.89
C PRO A 62 -5.00 -12.11 -15.22
N GLY A 63 -5.56 -12.70 -14.16
CA GLY A 63 -4.96 -13.83 -13.45
C GLY A 63 -3.99 -13.45 -12.32
N VAL A 64 -3.58 -12.18 -12.23
CA VAL A 64 -2.77 -11.68 -11.13
C VAL A 64 -3.67 -11.40 -9.91
N PRO A 65 -3.43 -12.03 -8.74
CA PRO A 65 -4.23 -11.80 -7.55
C PRO A 65 -3.99 -10.41 -6.96
N ILE A 66 -5.02 -9.85 -6.33
CA ILE A 66 -4.89 -8.66 -5.49
C ILE A 66 -4.56 -9.09 -4.07
N VAL A 67 -3.51 -8.54 -3.48
CA VAL A 67 -3.14 -8.74 -2.08
C VAL A 67 -3.53 -7.48 -1.31
N THR A 68 -4.36 -7.64 -0.28
CA THR A 68 -4.75 -6.53 0.60
C THR A 68 -4.02 -6.68 1.92
N VAL A 69 -3.37 -5.62 2.40
CA VAL A 69 -2.53 -5.66 3.61
C VAL A 69 -3.00 -4.67 4.67
N GLY A 70 -2.48 -4.85 5.88
CA GLY A 70 -2.74 -4.00 7.03
C GLY A 70 -3.43 -4.77 8.13
N GLY A 71 -2.83 -4.75 9.32
CA GLY A 71 -3.35 -5.36 10.53
C GLY A 71 -4.47 -4.55 11.18
N LYS A 72 -4.82 -4.95 12.42
CA LYS A 72 -5.74 -4.23 13.30
C LYS A 72 -4.99 -3.49 14.39
N LEU A 73 -5.50 -2.35 14.82
CA LEU A 73 -5.06 -1.72 16.05
C LEU A 73 -5.82 -2.30 17.25
N PRO A 74 -5.31 -2.14 18.49
CA PRO A 74 -6.07 -2.45 19.68
C PRO A 74 -7.43 -1.72 19.67
N GLY A 75 -8.51 -2.47 19.89
CA GLY A 75 -9.88 -1.97 19.81
C GLY A 75 -10.53 -2.07 18.43
N ASP A 76 -9.78 -2.31 17.35
CA ASP A 76 -10.36 -2.53 16.03
C ASP A 76 -10.98 -3.94 15.92
N ARG A 77 -12.20 -3.99 15.40
CA ARG A 77 -12.91 -5.24 15.10
C ARG A 77 -12.47 -5.86 13.78
N PHE A 78 -11.95 -5.05 12.87
CA PHE A 78 -11.60 -5.43 11.50
C PHE A 78 -10.20 -4.96 11.15
N THR A 79 -9.48 -5.76 10.35
CA THR A 79 -8.23 -5.32 9.73
C THR A 79 -8.48 -4.60 8.42
N GLU A 80 -7.54 -3.75 8.00
CA GLU A 80 -7.62 -3.09 6.69
C GLU A 80 -7.58 -4.12 5.55
N ALA A 81 -6.80 -5.19 5.72
CA ALA A 81 -6.74 -6.30 4.78
C ALA A 81 -8.11 -6.97 4.56
N GLU A 82 -8.80 -7.34 5.64
CA GLU A 82 -10.11 -7.99 5.56
C GLU A 82 -11.18 -7.07 4.96
N VAL A 83 -11.15 -5.78 5.32
CA VAL A 83 -12.05 -4.77 4.74
C VAL A 83 -11.81 -4.63 3.24
N GLY A 84 -10.55 -4.58 2.81
CA GLY A 84 -10.18 -4.55 1.40
C GLY A 84 -10.66 -5.79 0.63
N ALA A 85 -10.45 -6.98 1.20
CA ALA A 85 -10.92 -8.23 0.60
C ALA A 85 -12.45 -8.30 0.50
N LYS A 86 -13.17 -7.79 1.51
CA LYS A 86 -14.63 -7.67 1.45
C LYS A 86 -15.08 -6.71 0.34
N TYR A 87 -14.41 -5.56 0.21
CA TYR A 87 -14.72 -4.57 -0.82
C TYR A 87 -14.51 -5.09 -2.25
N LEU A 88 -13.47 -5.88 -2.48
CA LEU A 88 -13.10 -6.42 -3.80
C LEU A 88 -13.77 -7.77 -4.12
N ARG A 89 -14.63 -8.28 -3.24
CA ARG A 89 -15.31 -9.57 -3.41
C ARG A 89 -16.12 -9.58 -4.71
N GLY A 90 -15.92 -10.60 -5.54
CA GLY A 90 -16.59 -10.74 -6.83
C GLY A 90 -16.00 -9.90 -7.97
N HIS A 91 -14.93 -9.14 -7.72
CA HIS A 91 -14.23 -8.36 -8.75
C HIS A 91 -12.88 -8.95 -9.14
N ALA A 92 -12.19 -9.63 -8.23
CA ALA A 92 -10.90 -10.30 -8.48
C ALA A 92 -10.68 -11.43 -7.48
N THR A 93 -9.65 -12.24 -7.71
CA THR A 93 -9.07 -13.10 -6.68
C THR A 93 -8.33 -12.22 -5.68
N VAL A 94 -8.70 -12.29 -4.40
CA VAL A 94 -8.10 -11.45 -3.35
C VAL A 94 -7.49 -12.31 -2.25
N LEU A 95 -6.26 -11.96 -1.85
CA LEU A 95 -5.50 -12.57 -0.78
C LEU A 95 -5.34 -11.55 0.37
N PRO A 96 -6.13 -11.65 1.45
CA PRO A 96 -5.94 -10.78 2.61
C PRO A 96 -4.74 -11.23 3.46
N VAL A 97 -3.86 -10.28 3.78
CA VAL A 97 -2.75 -10.43 4.71
C VAL A 97 -2.99 -9.48 5.90
N PRO A 98 -3.68 -9.95 6.97
CA PRO A 98 -4.08 -9.14 8.12
C PRO A 98 -2.92 -8.88 9.11
N GLU A 99 -1.74 -8.59 8.58
CA GLU A 99 -0.50 -8.38 9.33
C GLU A 99 0.16 -7.07 8.89
N GLY A 100 0.90 -6.44 9.81
CA GLY A 100 1.68 -5.24 9.58
C GLY A 100 0.94 -3.92 9.86
N ASN A 101 1.59 -3.04 10.62
CA ASN A 101 1.10 -1.70 10.95
C ASN A 101 1.80 -0.59 10.16
N ASP A 102 2.83 -0.96 9.40
CA ASP A 102 3.53 -0.11 8.46
C ASP A 102 3.86 -0.87 7.15
N THR A 103 4.41 -0.13 6.18
CA THR A 103 4.76 -0.67 4.85
C THR A 103 5.83 -1.75 4.92
N VAL A 104 6.80 -1.67 5.84
CA VAL A 104 7.89 -2.65 6.00
C VAL A 104 7.33 -3.97 6.49
N GLU A 105 6.58 -3.94 7.61
CA GLU A 105 5.97 -5.13 8.19
C GLU A 105 5.00 -5.80 7.21
N SER A 106 4.22 -5.01 6.48
CA SER A 106 3.27 -5.52 5.48
C SER A 106 3.98 -6.27 4.36
N LEU A 107 5.06 -5.70 3.80
CA LEU A 107 5.82 -6.33 2.72
C LEU A 107 6.57 -7.58 3.19
N ARG A 108 7.12 -7.57 4.42
CA ARG A 108 7.70 -8.77 5.04
C ARG A 108 6.68 -9.89 5.22
N ALA A 109 5.47 -9.55 5.66
CA ALA A 109 4.38 -10.52 5.81
C ALA A 109 4.01 -11.15 4.46
N ILE A 110 3.91 -10.34 3.41
CA ILE A 110 3.66 -10.84 2.04
C ILE A 110 4.77 -11.79 1.60
N ARG A 111 6.04 -11.38 1.78
CA ARG A 111 7.18 -12.19 1.35
C ARG A 111 7.22 -13.54 2.07
N ARG A 112 7.02 -13.53 3.40
CA ARG A 112 6.93 -14.75 4.22
C ARG A 112 5.79 -15.67 3.78
N ARG A 113 4.61 -15.11 3.47
CA ARG A 113 3.41 -15.91 3.22
C ARG A 113 3.28 -16.41 1.79
N HIS A 114 3.79 -15.65 0.82
CA HIS A 114 3.55 -15.90 -0.60
C HIS A 114 4.82 -15.98 -1.45
N GLY A 115 5.97 -15.52 -0.94
CA GLY A 115 7.23 -15.58 -1.69
C GLY A 115 7.25 -14.72 -2.97
N PHE A 116 6.37 -13.72 -3.08
CA PHE A 116 6.36 -12.83 -4.24
C PHE A 116 7.63 -11.98 -4.31
N GLU A 117 8.15 -11.81 -5.53
CA GLU A 117 9.34 -11.02 -5.87
C GLU A 117 8.96 -9.83 -6.76
N ARG A 118 8.17 -10.07 -7.81
CA ARG A 118 7.76 -9.06 -8.80
C ARG A 118 6.32 -8.66 -8.57
N VAL A 119 6.11 -7.40 -8.18
CA VAL A 119 4.81 -6.94 -7.68
C VAL A 119 4.45 -5.54 -8.18
N ILE A 120 3.15 -5.28 -8.28
CA ILE A 120 2.61 -3.94 -8.45
C ILE A 120 2.11 -3.48 -7.09
N ILE A 121 2.61 -2.35 -6.58
CA ILE A 121 2.17 -1.77 -5.31
C ILE A 121 1.27 -0.58 -5.60
N VAL A 122 0.07 -0.59 -5.04
CA VAL A 122 -0.92 0.48 -5.11
C VAL A 122 -0.92 1.24 -3.79
N THR A 123 -0.71 2.55 -3.88
CA THR A 123 -0.59 3.46 -2.73
C THR A 123 -1.10 4.86 -3.10
N ASP A 124 -0.90 5.86 -2.25
CA ASP A 124 -1.23 7.25 -2.56
C ASP A 124 -0.14 7.92 -3.42
N PRO A 125 -0.48 8.98 -4.20
CA PRO A 125 0.48 9.65 -5.07
C PRO A 125 1.78 10.11 -4.40
N LEU A 126 1.71 10.70 -3.19
CA LEU A 126 2.90 11.17 -2.48
C LEU A 126 3.71 10.04 -1.82
N HIS A 127 3.07 8.92 -1.48
CA HIS A 127 3.74 7.78 -0.83
C HIS A 127 4.50 6.88 -1.83
N ARG A 128 4.43 7.16 -3.13
CA ARG A 128 5.03 6.31 -4.18
C ARG A 128 6.54 6.11 -4.02
N LEU A 129 7.29 7.19 -3.81
CA LEU A 129 8.76 7.12 -3.72
C LEU A 129 9.20 6.32 -2.50
N ARG A 130 8.63 6.62 -1.33
CA ARG A 130 8.98 5.93 -0.08
C ARG A 130 8.57 4.46 -0.13
N ALA A 131 7.38 4.15 -0.62
CA ALA A 131 6.95 2.76 -0.81
C ALA A 131 7.86 2.00 -1.78
N TRP A 132 8.34 2.64 -2.87
CA TRP A 132 9.25 2.02 -3.82
C TRP A 132 10.63 1.72 -3.19
N LEU A 133 11.20 2.66 -2.43
CA LEU A 133 12.46 2.46 -1.72
C LEU A 133 12.36 1.32 -0.70
N ILE A 134 11.28 1.31 0.09
CA ILE A 134 11.04 0.24 1.07
C ILE A 134 10.87 -1.11 0.36
N ALA A 135 10.12 -1.16 -0.74
CA ALA A 135 9.93 -2.40 -1.48
C ALA A 135 11.24 -2.95 -2.03
N ARG A 136 12.10 -2.09 -2.60
CA ARG A 136 13.45 -2.45 -3.04
C ARG A 136 14.29 -3.00 -1.90
N ASP A 137 14.19 -2.38 -0.73
CA ASP A 137 14.93 -2.80 0.46
C ASP A 137 14.50 -4.16 0.99
N GLU A 138 13.19 -4.43 0.93
CA GLU A 138 12.61 -5.72 1.27
C GLU A 138 12.75 -6.74 0.12
N GLY A 139 13.55 -6.43 -0.91
CA GLY A 139 13.93 -7.31 -2.01
C GLY A 139 12.85 -7.53 -3.07
N PHE A 140 11.86 -6.65 -3.17
CA PHE A 140 10.86 -6.69 -4.24
C PHE A 140 11.32 -5.92 -5.48
N ALA A 141 11.11 -6.52 -6.64
CA ALA A 141 11.07 -5.83 -7.92
C ALA A 141 9.68 -5.21 -8.08
N ALA A 142 9.49 -4.03 -7.49
CA ALA A 142 8.20 -3.38 -7.40
C ALA A 142 8.01 -2.23 -8.40
N ARG A 143 6.86 -2.22 -9.08
CA ARG A 143 6.29 -1.01 -9.69
C ARG A 143 5.31 -0.37 -8.72
N VAL A 144 5.42 0.93 -8.47
CA VAL A 144 4.53 1.65 -7.55
C VAL A 144 3.61 2.63 -8.26
N VAL A 145 2.31 2.42 -8.09
CA VAL A 145 1.22 3.19 -8.69
C VAL A 145 0.48 3.99 -7.62
N GLY A 146 0.29 5.28 -7.88
CA GLY A 146 -0.55 6.14 -7.04
C GLY A 146 -2.01 6.04 -7.46
N ALA A 147 -2.92 5.91 -6.49
CA ALA A 147 -4.35 5.88 -6.72
C ALA A 147 -4.82 7.18 -7.40
N ALA A 148 -5.39 7.08 -8.59
CA ALA A 148 -5.87 8.24 -9.35
C ALA A 148 -7.03 8.97 -8.64
N GLY A 149 -7.87 8.23 -7.91
CA GLY A 149 -8.99 8.76 -7.14
C GLY A 149 -8.62 9.30 -5.74
N TYR A 150 -7.34 9.59 -5.48
CA TYR A 150 -6.90 10.07 -4.16
C TYR A 150 -7.62 11.38 -3.80
N PRO A 151 -8.32 11.45 -2.65
CA PRO A 151 -9.31 12.50 -2.39
C PRO A 151 -8.71 13.86 -1.99
N THR A 152 -7.41 13.93 -1.67
CA THR A 152 -6.79 15.19 -1.24
C THR A 152 -6.33 15.99 -2.47
N PRO A 153 -6.85 17.21 -2.70
CA PRO A 153 -6.40 18.04 -3.81
C PRO A 153 -4.91 18.39 -3.69
N THR A 154 -4.22 18.42 -4.81
CA THR A 154 -2.82 18.84 -4.88
C THR A 154 -2.69 20.29 -4.38
N PHE A 155 -1.65 20.55 -3.58
CA PHE A 155 -1.34 21.86 -2.98
C PHE A 155 -2.34 22.41 -1.95
N ALA A 156 -3.40 21.65 -1.59
CA ALA A 156 -4.24 22.02 -0.45
C ALA A 156 -3.47 21.95 0.89
N PRO A 157 -3.88 22.65 1.96
CA PRO A 157 -3.19 22.60 3.25
C PRO A 157 -2.94 21.17 3.81
N PRO A 158 -3.89 20.21 3.70
CA PRO A 158 -3.63 18.82 4.10
C PRO A 158 -2.58 18.11 3.24
N TRP A 159 -2.43 18.50 1.97
CA TRP A 159 -1.45 17.94 1.04
C TRP A 159 -0.03 18.29 1.46
N TRP A 160 0.23 19.54 1.86
CA TRP A 160 1.55 19.98 2.35
C TRP A 160 1.97 19.23 3.61
N ARG A 161 1.04 19.03 4.55
CA ARG A 161 1.29 18.22 5.75
C ARG A 161 1.64 16.78 5.39
N TYR A 162 0.95 16.21 4.39
CA TYR A 162 1.24 14.86 3.93
C TYR A 162 2.60 14.77 3.22
N LEU A 163 2.94 15.74 2.37
CA LEU A 163 4.26 15.82 1.74
C LEU A 163 5.37 15.89 2.80
N ALA A 164 5.22 16.75 3.82
CA ALA A 164 6.19 16.86 4.90
C ALA A 164 6.36 15.52 5.65
N HIS A 165 5.27 14.80 5.92
CA HIS A 165 5.32 13.46 6.50
C HIS A 165 6.09 12.47 5.61
N GLU A 166 5.83 12.46 4.31
CA GLU A 166 6.53 11.57 3.37
C GLU A 166 8.02 11.90 3.25
N LEU A 167 8.39 13.19 3.20
CA LEU A 167 9.78 13.63 3.20
C LEU A 167 10.49 13.26 4.50
N GLY A 168 9.85 13.47 5.65
CA GLY A 168 10.37 13.03 6.95
C GLY A 168 10.60 11.51 6.99
N GLY A 169 9.67 10.73 6.45
CA GLY A 169 9.82 9.28 6.31
C GLY A 169 11.00 8.87 5.42
N LEU A 170 11.29 9.61 4.35
CA LEU A 170 12.46 9.38 3.50
C LEU A 170 13.77 9.69 4.21
N VAL A 171 13.82 10.77 5.00
CA VAL A 171 14.99 11.11 5.82
C VAL A 171 15.27 10.01 6.83
N VAL A 172 14.25 9.51 7.53
CA VAL A 172 14.39 8.39 8.48
C VAL A 172 14.86 7.13 7.77
N PHE A 173 14.29 6.81 6.60
CA PHE A 173 14.73 5.67 5.80
C PHE A 173 16.20 5.79 5.37
N GLY A 174 16.63 6.96 4.90
CA GLY A 174 18.02 7.23 4.54
C GLY A 174 18.97 7.15 5.74
N ALA A 175 18.58 7.74 6.87
CA ALA A 175 19.37 7.69 8.11
C ALA A 175 19.58 6.24 8.58
N ARG A 176 18.54 5.40 8.53
CA ARG A 176 18.67 3.94 8.80
C ARG A 176 19.73 3.27 7.95
N LYS A 177 19.84 3.66 6.68
CA LYS A 177 20.80 3.07 5.73
C LYS A 177 22.22 3.55 5.91
N VAL A 178 22.40 4.83 6.26
CA VAL A 178 23.73 5.45 6.36
C VAL A 178 24.33 5.30 7.75
N LEU A 179 23.51 5.35 8.81
CA LEU A 179 23.96 5.54 10.20
C LEU A 179 23.71 4.32 11.10
N GLY A 180 23.14 3.22 10.56
CA GLY A 180 22.83 2.01 11.32
C GLY A 180 21.51 2.08 12.13
N GLU A 181 21.06 0.94 12.68
CA GLU A 181 19.77 0.81 13.38
C GLU A 181 19.66 1.65 14.67
N GLU A 182 20.78 1.92 15.35
CA GLU A 182 20.82 2.52 16.69
C GLU A 182 20.44 4.03 16.71
N LEU A 183 20.92 4.79 15.71
CA LEU A 183 20.61 6.22 15.61
C LEU A 183 19.23 6.47 14.98
N ALA A 184 18.79 5.54 14.14
CA ALA A 184 17.47 5.61 13.51
C ALA A 184 16.32 5.54 14.50
N GLU A 185 16.43 4.73 15.56
CA GLU A 185 15.43 4.70 16.63
C GLU A 185 15.38 6.02 17.41
N HIS A 186 16.52 6.69 17.59
CA HIS A 186 16.56 8.02 18.20
C HIS A 186 15.88 9.09 17.33
N LEU A 187 16.15 9.09 16.02
CA LEU A 187 15.49 9.99 15.07
C LEU A 187 14.01 9.68 14.91
N ARG A 188 13.62 8.40 14.92
CA ARG A 188 12.23 7.92 14.88
C ARG A 188 11.47 8.39 16.12
N SER A 189 12.07 8.25 17.31
CA SER A 189 11.56 8.79 18.58
C SER A 189 11.40 10.32 18.54
N GLY A 190 12.34 11.05 17.94
CA GLY A 190 12.27 12.49 17.75
C GLY A 190 11.17 12.93 16.76
N LEU A 191 11.09 12.29 15.59
CA LEU A 191 10.08 12.57 14.57
C LEU A 191 8.66 12.26 15.08
N HIS A 192 8.49 11.18 15.85
CA HIS A 192 7.19 10.82 16.43
C HIS A 192 6.72 11.78 17.53
N ARG A 193 7.61 12.42 18.28
CA ARG A 193 7.24 13.53 19.18
C ARG A 193 6.71 14.73 18.40
N PHE A 194 7.29 15.00 17.23
CA PHE A 194 6.87 16.08 16.35
C PHE A 194 5.57 15.75 15.59
N GLU A 195 5.40 14.52 15.12
CA GLU A 195 4.14 14.03 14.53
C GLU A 195 2.98 13.99 15.53
N GLY A 196 3.24 13.63 16.79
CA GLY A 196 2.23 13.67 17.85
C GLY A 196 1.72 15.08 18.14
N LEU A 197 2.49 16.11 17.77
CA LEU A 197 2.10 17.51 17.80
C LEU A 197 1.21 17.92 16.62
N ILE A 198 1.36 17.25 15.46
CA ILE A 198 0.67 17.59 14.20
C ILE A 198 -0.58 16.71 13.95
N ARG A 199 -0.65 15.51 14.54
CA ARG A 199 -1.79 14.57 14.45
C ARG A 199 -2.12 13.94 15.82
N PRO A 200 -2.94 14.59 16.66
CA PRO A 200 -3.25 14.12 18.01
C PRO A 200 -4.00 12.78 18.06
N THR A 201 -4.72 12.39 16.99
CA THR A 201 -5.47 11.12 16.91
C THR A 201 -4.62 9.84 16.81
N ARG A 202 -3.28 9.94 16.75
CA ARG A 202 -2.36 8.79 16.75
C ARG A 202 -1.43 8.70 17.96
N ARG A 203 -1.62 9.54 19.00
CA ARG A 203 -0.79 9.48 20.23
C ARG A 203 -0.94 8.13 20.96
N ALA A 204 -2.17 7.65 21.14
CA ALA A 204 -2.46 6.33 21.70
C ALA A 204 -1.77 5.20 20.91
N ARG A 205 -1.75 5.32 19.56
CA ARG A 205 -1.08 4.38 18.65
C ARG A 205 0.44 4.29 18.87
N HIS A 206 1.12 5.40 19.17
CA HIS A 206 2.58 5.41 19.36
C HIS A 206 2.98 4.96 20.77
N GLU A 207 2.18 5.29 21.78
CA GLU A 207 2.38 4.84 23.16
C GLU A 207 2.25 3.31 23.29
N GLU A 208 1.34 2.69 22.53
CA GLU A 208 1.13 1.24 22.58
C GLU A 208 2.16 0.42 21.79
N ILE A 209 2.66 0.90 20.64
CA ILE A 209 3.77 0.24 19.92
C ILE A 209 5.03 0.23 20.81
N ARG A 210 5.28 1.33 21.55
CA ARG A 210 6.38 1.44 22.52
C ARG A 210 6.27 0.41 23.64
N ASN A 211 5.05 0.13 24.12
CA ASN A 211 4.81 -0.88 25.16
C ASN A 211 5.00 -2.33 24.67
N LYS A 212 4.93 -2.57 23.35
CA LYS A 212 5.24 -3.88 22.74
C LYS A 212 6.72 -4.05 22.40
N ALA A 213 7.43 -2.99 22.01
CA ALA A 213 8.86 -3.05 21.68
C ALA A 213 9.79 -3.09 22.92
N GLY A 214 9.25 -2.78 24.11
CA GLY A 214 9.97 -2.82 25.39
C GLY A 214 9.69 -4.05 26.27
N ARG A 215 9.07 -5.11 25.73
CA ARG A 215 8.89 -6.41 26.39
C ARG A 215 9.62 -7.51 25.65
#